data_AF-A0A535RYE2-F1
#
_entry.id   AF-A0A535RYE2-F1
#
_cell.length_a   1.000
_cell.length_b   1.000
_cell.length_c   1.000
_cell.angle_alpha   90.00
_cell.angle_beta   90.00
_cell.angle_gamma   90.00
#
_symmetry.space_group_name_H-M   'P 1'
#
loop_
_entity.id
_entity.type
_entity.pdbx_description
1 polymer ?
#
loop_
_entity_poly.entity_id
_entity_poly.type
_entity_poly.pdbx_seq_one_letter_code
_entity_poly.pdbx_strand_id
1 'polypeptide(L)'
;MLIREDLGTELARVTRILSYAGALAAEGRITALAGEVVYIAAREVSNATMTPHDIAIVRLADAEALRGEAPGDVERYLAVYRQRPLAKSVAMAADGSLVHGLSLLACAKATLLRADPEDRWERAETDAAAHGAFIGLVEG
;
A
#
# COMPACT_ATOMS: atom_id res chain seq x y z
N MET A 1 5.23 7.69 -19.91
CA MET A 1 4.67 7.27 -18.60
C MET A 1 5.72 7.57 -17.54
N LEU A 2 5.47 8.53 -16.65
CA LEU A 2 6.46 8.94 -15.65
C LEU A 2 6.25 8.10 -14.38
N ILE A 3 7.23 7.30 -14.00
CA ILE A 3 7.29 6.68 -12.68
C ILE A 3 7.51 7.83 -11.68
N ARG A 4 6.68 7.89 -10.64
CA ARG A 4 6.75 8.94 -9.62
C ARG A 4 7.46 8.38 -8.40
N GLU A 5 8.72 8.78 -8.19
CA GLU A 5 9.56 8.27 -7.10
C GLU A 5 9.01 8.67 -5.72
N ASP A 6 8.39 9.86 -5.60
CA ASP A 6 7.68 10.34 -4.41
C ASP A 6 6.60 9.34 -3.93
N LEU A 7 5.79 8.82 -4.85
CA LEU A 7 4.72 7.89 -4.54
C LEU A 7 5.23 6.53 -4.07
N GLY A 8 6.38 6.08 -4.59
CA GLY A 8 7.02 4.85 -4.13
C GLY A 8 7.46 4.96 -2.66
N THR A 9 8.08 6.09 -2.30
CA THR A 9 8.47 6.37 -0.92
C THR A 9 7.28 6.50 0.02
N GLU A 10 6.24 7.21 -0.40
CA GLU A 10 5.01 7.34 0.38
C GLU A 10 4.34 5.97 0.59
N LEU A 11 4.25 5.14 -0.45
CA LEU A 11 3.66 3.80 -0.35
C LEU A 11 4.46 2.90 0.60
N ALA A 12 5.80 2.90 0.51
CA ALA A 12 6.66 2.15 1.42
C ALA A 12 6.45 2.58 2.87
N ARG A 13 6.44 3.89 3.13
CA ARG A 13 6.17 4.46 4.46
C ARG A 13 4.82 4.03 5.02
N VAL A 14 3.76 4.22 4.24
CA VAL A 14 2.38 3.89 4.66
C VAL A 14 2.22 2.39 4.91
N THR A 15 2.79 1.56 4.04
CA THR A 15 2.74 0.10 4.19
C THR A 15 3.41 -0.34 5.49
N ARG A 16 4.58 0.22 5.82
CA ARG A 16 5.29 -0.09 7.07
C ARG A 16 4.46 0.34 8.29
N ILE A 17 3.87 1.53 8.28
CA ILE A 17 2.99 1.99 9.37
C ILE A 17 1.85 0.99 9.60
N LEU A 18 1.12 0.62 8.54
CA LEU A 18 0.02 -0.33 8.65
C LEU A 18 0.49 -1.72 9.09
N SER A 19 1.69 -2.14 8.70
CA SER A 19 2.28 -3.41 9.11
C SER A 19 2.61 -3.43 10.61
N TYR A 20 3.22 -2.38 11.14
CA TYR A 20 3.54 -2.27 12.57
C TYR A 20 2.28 -2.11 13.43
N ALA A 21 1.23 -1.50 12.90
CA ALA A 21 -0.08 -1.43 13.55
C ALA A 21 -0.87 -2.75 13.48
N GLY A 22 -0.39 -3.77 12.75
CA GLY A 22 -1.12 -5.02 12.55
C GLY A 22 -2.41 -4.87 11.73
N ALA A 23 -2.50 -3.80 10.91
CA ALA A 23 -3.73 -3.43 10.22
C ALA A 23 -3.92 -4.11 8.85
N LEU A 24 -2.87 -4.74 8.32
CA LEU A 24 -2.91 -5.53 7.09
C LEU A 24 -3.09 -7.02 7.41
N ALA A 25 -3.78 -7.74 6.53
CA ALA A 25 -3.73 -9.21 6.56
C ALA A 25 -2.28 -9.71 6.37
N ALA A 26 -1.99 -10.95 6.76
CA ALA A 26 -0.63 -11.53 6.67
C ALA A 26 -0.02 -11.41 5.26
N GLU A 27 -0.81 -11.70 4.22
CA GLU A 27 -0.43 -11.54 2.80
C GLU A 27 -1.01 -10.26 2.17
N GLY A 28 -1.64 -9.42 2.99
CA GLY A 28 -2.32 -8.22 2.57
C GLY A 28 -1.36 -7.10 2.23
N ARG A 29 -1.66 -6.38 1.15
CA ARG A 29 -0.92 -5.20 0.69
C ARG A 29 -1.83 -3.98 0.68
N ILE A 30 -1.23 -2.79 0.70
CA ILE A 30 -1.84 -1.53 0.26
C ILE A 30 -1.24 -1.15 -1.10
N THR A 31 -2.04 -0.50 -1.93
CA THR A 31 -1.68 -0.12 -3.30
C THR A 31 -1.97 1.35 -3.54
N ALA A 32 -1.34 1.94 -4.55
CA ALA A 32 -1.64 3.30 -5.00
C ALA A 32 -1.79 3.35 -6.53
N LEU A 33 -2.81 4.05 -7.01
CA LEU A 33 -3.07 4.26 -8.45
C LEU A 33 -2.53 5.62 -8.89
N ALA A 34 -1.70 5.64 -9.92
CA ALA A 34 -1.22 6.85 -10.58
C ALA A 34 -1.43 6.75 -12.10
N GLY A 35 -2.39 7.52 -12.62
CA GLY A 35 -2.79 7.39 -14.03
C GLY A 35 -3.37 6.00 -14.29
N GLU A 36 -2.72 5.23 -15.15
CA GLU A 36 -3.14 3.88 -15.58
C GLU A 36 -2.28 2.76 -14.95
N VAL A 37 -1.45 3.09 -13.95
CA VAL A 37 -0.57 2.12 -13.30
C VAL A 37 -0.79 2.05 -11.80
N VAL A 38 -0.63 0.86 -11.25
CA VAL A 38 -0.78 0.56 -9.82
C VAL A 38 0.58 0.21 -9.23
N TYR A 39 0.92 0.89 -8.14
CA TYR A 39 2.08 0.64 -7.29
C TYR A 39 1.64 -0.32 -6.20
N ILE A 40 2.38 -1.41 -6.04
CA ILE A 40 2.10 -2.48 -5.07
C ILE A 40 3.43 -3.08 -4.59
N ALA A 41 3.48 -3.57 -3.35
CA ALA A 41 4.62 -4.37 -2.89
C ALA A 41 4.89 -5.50 -3.88
N ALA A 42 6.15 -5.66 -4.30
CA ALA A 42 6.52 -6.73 -5.21
C ALA A 42 6.35 -8.11 -4.54
N ARG A 43 6.42 -9.16 -5.35
CA ARG A 43 6.35 -10.53 -4.87
C ARG A 43 7.43 -10.79 -3.80
N GLU A 44 7.05 -11.54 -2.76
CA GLU A 44 7.95 -11.98 -1.67
C GLU A 44 8.61 -10.83 -0.86
N VAL A 45 8.05 -9.62 -0.96
CA VAL A 45 8.46 -8.44 -0.17
C VAL A 45 7.68 -8.39 1.14
N SER A 46 8.40 -8.21 2.25
CA SER A 46 7.82 -7.98 3.57
C SER A 46 7.32 -6.54 3.72
N ASN A 47 6.06 -6.37 4.13
CA ASN A 47 5.47 -5.06 4.40
C ASN A 47 6.22 -4.25 5.47
N ALA A 48 6.82 -4.92 6.47
CA ALA A 48 7.49 -4.26 7.58
C ALA A 48 8.84 -3.63 7.19
N THR A 49 9.47 -4.14 6.14
CA THR A 49 10.82 -3.74 5.70
C THR A 49 10.89 -3.20 4.27
N MET A 50 9.76 -3.13 3.58
CA MET A 50 9.67 -2.68 2.19
C MET A 50 10.31 -1.30 1.98
N THR A 51 11.10 -1.18 0.92
CA THR A 51 11.68 0.08 0.45
C THR A 51 11.00 0.54 -0.86
N PRO A 52 11.24 1.77 -1.33
CA PRO A 52 10.72 2.22 -2.63
C PRO A 52 11.23 1.39 -3.81
N HIS A 53 12.36 0.66 -3.63
CA HIS A 53 12.91 -0.22 -4.65
C HIS A 53 12.16 -1.55 -4.78
N ASP A 54 11.46 -1.95 -3.72
CA ASP A 54 10.72 -3.21 -3.60
C ASP A 54 9.27 -3.11 -4.12
N ILE A 55 8.96 -2.04 -4.86
CA ILE A 55 7.63 -1.79 -5.41
C ILE A 55 7.58 -2.32 -6.85
N ALA A 56 6.59 -3.15 -7.11
CA ALA A 56 6.15 -3.49 -8.45
C ALA A 56 5.19 -2.42 -8.98
N ILE A 57 5.31 -2.13 -10.27
CA ILE A 57 4.42 -1.22 -11.00
C ILE A 57 3.75 -2.03 -12.10
N VAL A 58 2.44 -2.14 -12.03
CA VAL A 58 1.64 -2.90 -13.01
C VAL A 58 0.67 -2.00 -13.75
N ARG A 59 0.34 -2.35 -15.00
CA ARG A 59 -0.73 -1.67 -15.74
C ARG A 59 -2.09 -2.11 -15.22
N LEU A 60 -2.99 -1.15 -15.00
CA LEU A 60 -4.35 -1.41 -14.50
C LEU A 60 -5.17 -2.26 -15.46
N ALA A 61 -4.97 -2.11 -16.77
CA ALA A 61 -5.78 -2.77 -17.79
C ALA A 61 -5.66 -4.30 -17.77
N ASP A 62 -4.44 -4.82 -17.59
CA ASP A 62 -4.08 -6.21 -17.88
C ASP A 62 -3.08 -6.83 -16.88
N ALA A 63 -2.74 -6.11 -15.80
CA ALA A 63 -1.72 -6.49 -14.82
C ALA A 63 -0.30 -6.65 -15.37
N GLU A 64 0.00 -6.16 -16.58
CA GLU A 64 1.35 -6.25 -17.13
C GLU A 64 2.35 -5.55 -16.20
N ALA A 65 3.37 -6.26 -15.74
CA ALA A 65 4.42 -5.71 -14.91
C ALA A 65 5.34 -4.81 -15.75
N LEU A 66 5.34 -3.53 -15.42
CA LEU A 66 6.19 -2.50 -16.05
C LEU A 66 7.50 -2.33 -15.28
N ARG A 67 7.51 -2.71 -13.99
CA ARG A 67 8.69 -2.78 -13.12
C ARG A 67 8.43 -3.79 -12.00
N GLY A 68 9.47 -4.53 -11.60
CA GLY A 68 9.40 -5.51 -10.51
C GLY A 68 8.55 -6.73 -10.87
N GLU A 69 8.46 -7.69 -9.95
CA GLU A 69 7.57 -8.85 -10.08
C GLU A 69 6.26 -8.59 -9.32
N ALA A 70 5.14 -8.64 -10.04
CA ALA A 70 3.82 -8.47 -9.44
C ALA A 70 3.49 -9.63 -8.48
N PRO A 71 2.80 -9.38 -7.35
CA PRO A 71 2.35 -10.46 -6.49
C PRO A 71 1.23 -11.26 -7.15
N GLY A 72 1.13 -12.55 -6.81
CA GLY A 72 0.17 -13.48 -7.44
C GLY A 72 -1.31 -13.11 -7.23
N ASP A 73 -1.62 -12.24 -6.26
CA ASP A 73 -2.96 -11.77 -5.94
C ASP A 73 -3.29 -10.37 -6.50
N VAL A 74 -2.42 -9.79 -7.36
CA VAL A 74 -2.55 -8.42 -7.86
C VAL A 74 -3.91 -8.12 -8.49
N GLU A 75 -4.49 -9.08 -9.22
CA GLU A 75 -5.79 -8.92 -9.88
C GLU A 75 -6.93 -8.63 -8.90
N ARG A 76 -6.84 -9.09 -7.66
CA ARG A 76 -7.82 -8.80 -6.60
C ARG A 76 -7.89 -7.31 -6.28
N TYR A 77 -6.76 -6.61 -6.36
CA TYR A 77 -6.67 -5.15 -6.17
C TYR A 77 -7.13 -4.40 -7.43
N LEU A 78 -6.69 -4.85 -8.62
CA LEU A 78 -7.05 -4.22 -9.89
C LEU A 78 -8.57 -4.26 -10.14
N ALA A 79 -9.22 -5.36 -9.78
CA ALA A 79 -10.67 -5.48 -9.86
C ALA A 79 -11.41 -4.36 -9.11
N VAL A 80 -10.90 -3.94 -7.93
CA VAL A 80 -11.51 -2.84 -7.17
C VAL A 80 -11.40 -1.52 -7.93
N TYR A 81 -10.22 -1.19 -8.49
CA TYR A 81 -10.05 0.03 -9.28
C TYR A 81 -10.95 0.05 -10.52
N ARG A 82 -11.06 -1.09 -11.23
CA ARG A 82 -11.94 -1.22 -12.40
C ARG A 82 -13.43 -1.04 -12.04
N GLN A 83 -13.85 -1.50 -10.85
CA GLN A 83 -15.23 -1.35 -10.35
C GLN A 83 -15.51 -0.01 -9.68
N ARG A 84 -14.48 0.69 -9.19
CA ARG A 84 -14.56 1.93 -8.43
C ARG A 84 -13.65 3.00 -9.05
N PRO A 85 -14.10 3.71 -10.11
CA PRO A 85 -13.25 4.65 -10.85
C PRO A 85 -12.65 5.80 -10.03
N LEU A 86 -13.25 6.11 -8.87
CA LEU A 86 -12.76 7.15 -7.95
C LEU A 86 -11.70 6.64 -6.96
N ALA A 87 -11.52 5.33 -6.82
CA ALA A 87 -10.52 4.77 -5.91
C ALA A 87 -9.11 5.14 -6.39
N LYS A 88 -8.28 5.61 -5.46
CA LYS A 88 -6.86 5.92 -5.68
C LYS A 88 -5.92 5.05 -4.86
N SER A 89 -6.46 4.31 -3.91
CA SER A 89 -5.72 3.33 -3.12
C SER A 89 -6.66 2.21 -2.69
N VAL A 90 -6.12 1.00 -2.59
CA VAL A 90 -6.82 -0.22 -2.13
C VAL A 90 -5.89 -0.98 -1.21
N ALA A 91 -6.41 -1.44 -0.07
CA ALA A 91 -5.70 -2.23 0.92
C ALA A 91 -6.47 -3.49 1.29
N MET A 92 -5.78 -4.54 1.70
CA MET A 92 -6.40 -5.70 2.36
C MET A 92 -6.19 -5.59 3.87
N ALA A 93 -7.27 -5.31 4.59
CA ALA A 93 -7.25 -5.15 6.04
C ALA A 93 -7.01 -6.48 6.76
N ALA A 94 -6.70 -6.43 8.05
CA ALA A 94 -6.40 -7.58 8.90
C ALA A 94 -7.48 -8.69 8.88
N ASP A 95 -8.74 -8.30 8.67
CA ASP A 95 -9.89 -9.22 8.54
C ASP A 95 -10.03 -9.85 7.14
N GLY A 96 -9.11 -9.57 6.21
CA GLY A 96 -9.12 -10.04 4.82
C GLY A 96 -10.06 -9.26 3.89
N SER A 97 -10.74 -8.22 4.38
CA SER A 97 -11.60 -7.35 3.56
C SER A 97 -10.77 -6.35 2.75
N LEU A 98 -11.29 -5.97 1.57
CA LEU A 98 -10.68 -4.93 0.75
C LEU A 98 -11.26 -3.57 1.15
N VAL A 99 -10.39 -2.66 1.55
CA VAL A 99 -10.68 -1.26 1.85
C VAL A 99 -10.19 -0.42 0.67
N HIS A 100 -10.91 0.63 0.29
CA HIS A 100 -10.47 1.54 -0.76
C HIS A 100 -10.65 3.00 -0.34
N GLY A 101 -9.78 3.89 -0.83
CA GLY A 101 -9.79 5.31 -0.51
C GLY A 101 -9.59 6.20 -1.72
N LEU A 102 -9.98 7.48 -1.58
CA LEU A 102 -9.76 8.53 -2.60
C LEU A 102 -8.32 9.05 -2.63
N SER A 103 -7.50 8.65 -1.67
CA SER A 103 -6.05 8.86 -1.60
C SER A 103 -5.40 7.70 -0.84
N LEU A 104 -4.08 7.59 -0.92
CA LEU A 104 -3.31 6.61 -0.16
C LEU A 104 -3.55 6.77 1.35
N LEU A 105 -3.41 7.99 1.88
CA LEU A 105 -3.66 8.27 3.30
C LEU A 105 -5.11 7.98 3.73
N ALA A 106 -6.10 8.29 2.90
CA ALA A 106 -7.50 8.00 3.24
C ALA A 106 -7.76 6.49 3.32
N CYS A 107 -7.19 5.71 2.40
CA CYS A 107 -7.27 4.25 2.43
C CYS A 107 -6.56 3.68 3.65
N ALA A 108 -5.38 4.20 3.98
CA ALA A 108 -4.61 3.78 5.15
C ALA A 108 -5.37 4.05 6.46
N LYS A 109 -5.93 5.26 6.64
CA LYS A 109 -6.77 5.60 7.80
C LYS A 109 -7.99 4.68 7.92
N ALA A 110 -8.67 4.41 6.81
CA ALA A 110 -9.81 3.49 6.81
C ALA A 110 -9.39 2.04 7.13
N THR A 111 -8.18 1.63 6.73
CA THR A 111 -7.61 0.30 7.02
C THR A 111 -7.25 0.17 8.50
N LEU A 112 -6.65 1.18 9.11
CA LEU A 112 -6.39 1.23 10.56
C LEU A 112 -7.70 1.11 11.35
N LEU A 113 -8.69 1.94 11.03
CA LEU A 113 -10.00 1.93 11.70
C LEU A 113 -10.75 0.60 11.54
N ARG A 114 -10.43 -0.16 10.49
CA ARG A 114 -10.98 -1.51 10.27
C ARG A 114 -10.36 -2.54 11.21
N ALA A 115 -9.07 -2.39 11.53
CA ALA A 115 -8.36 -3.26 12.46
C ALA A 115 -8.69 -2.92 13.92
N ASP A 116 -8.72 -1.62 14.26
CA ASP A 116 -9.11 -1.11 15.57
C ASP A 116 -9.84 0.25 15.42
N PRO A 117 -11.13 0.36 15.80
CA PRO A 117 -11.91 1.60 15.73
C PRO A 117 -11.35 2.77 16.56
N GLU A 118 -10.57 2.48 17.61
CA GLU A 118 -9.96 3.50 18.47
C GLU A 118 -8.63 4.01 17.91
N ASP A 119 -8.11 3.37 16.86
CA ASP A 119 -6.79 3.69 16.33
C ASP A 119 -6.76 5.03 15.58
N ARG A 120 -5.58 5.65 15.56
CA ARG A 120 -5.34 6.97 14.98
C ARG A 120 -4.04 6.94 14.20
N TRP A 121 -4.04 7.57 13.03
CA TRP A 121 -2.88 7.61 12.15
C TRP A 121 -1.63 8.13 12.86
N GLU A 122 -1.77 9.20 13.64
CA GLU A 122 -0.68 9.85 14.36
C GLU A 122 -0.04 8.92 15.40
N ARG A 123 -0.85 8.07 16.05
CA ARG A 123 -0.38 7.05 17.00
C ARG A 123 0.36 5.93 16.27
N ALA A 124 -0.27 5.34 15.27
CA ALA A 124 0.32 4.27 14.46
C ALA A 124 1.66 4.71 13.82
N GLU A 125 1.73 5.95 13.34
CA GLU A 125 2.94 6.53 12.79
C GLU A 125 4.05 6.71 13.84
N THR A 126 3.71 7.21 15.03
CA THR A 126 4.65 7.37 16.16
C THR A 126 5.19 6.01 16.60
N ASP A 127 4.32 5.01 16.73
CA ASP A 127 4.70 3.67 17.14
C ASP A 127 5.59 3.01 16.09
N ALA A 128 5.25 3.12 14.80
CA ALA A 128 6.09 2.65 13.71
C ALA A 128 7.48 3.31 13.73
N ALA A 129 7.56 4.63 13.95
CA ALA A 129 8.82 5.35 14.08
C ALA A 129 9.67 4.81 15.23
N ALA A 130 9.06 4.58 16.40
CA ALA A 130 9.74 4.02 17.58
C ALA A 130 10.33 2.62 17.32
N HIS A 131 9.74 1.86 16.40
CA HIS A 131 10.23 0.54 15.97
C HIS A 131 11.17 0.59 14.76
N GLY A 132 11.61 1.77 14.32
CA GLY A 132 12.56 1.92 13.21
C GLY A 132 11.94 1.76 11.82
N ALA A 133 10.61 1.88 11.70
CA ALA A 133 9.88 1.72 10.44
C ALA A 133 10.23 2.73 9.34
N PHE A 134 11.05 3.75 9.61
CA PHE A 134 11.46 4.74 8.63
C PHE A 134 12.95 4.71 8.29
N ILE A 135 13.70 3.77 8.89
CA ILE A 135 15.11 3.57 8.53
C ILE A 135 15.20 3.21 7.04
N GLY A 136 16.03 3.95 6.31
CA GLY A 136 16.26 3.76 4.87
C GLY A 136 15.20 4.39 3.95
N LEU A 137 14.17 5.06 4.49
CA LEU A 137 13.26 5.90 3.71
C LEU A 137 13.84 7.32 3.69
N VAL A 138 14.45 7.73 2.58
CA VAL A 138 14.90 9.11 2.40
C VAL A 138 13.77 9.89 1.75
N GLU A 139 13.40 11.05 2.30
CA GLU A 139 12.51 11.99 1.61
C GLU A 139 13.25 12.48 0.36
N GLY A 140 12.65 12.26 -0.81
CA GLY A 140 13.13 12.79 -2.09
C GLY A 140 12.84 14.27 -2.23
#